data_AF-A0A7X7YKB5-F1
#
_entry.id   AF-A0A7X7YKB5-F1
#
_cell.length_a   1.000
_cell.length_b   1.000
_cell.length_c   1.000
_cell.angle_alpha   90.00
_cell.angle_beta   90.00
_cell.angle_gamma   90.00
#
_symmetry.space_group_name_H-M   'P 1'
#
loop_
_entity.id
_entity.type
_entity.pdbx_description
1 polymer ?
#
loop_
_entity_poly.entity_id
_entity_poly.type
_entity_poly.pdbx_seq_one_letter_code
_entity_poly.pdbx_strand_id
1 'polypeptide(L)'
;MYIHWVFRLLHIGLITGILSSLGVSAQSQLQEDNRGQRQNQPQSRRTQRVVPMKEVHVVSPDGKITFVLGSNPERLTWSATLDNTAVIEPSPLDMRLDGYDLSSGVIFSKLETYSIDESYPWHGAHSTAVNQCNGVKIAMIHDLSQTPYILEVRAFNDGVAWRHVLEGNNDSVRVPNEYSVFTLPAGTTVWYHDLDGHYEAEYDQKEVSEIKAGQWAGPPVTFQLPGNAGYGSITEANLVNYSGMGLESDGRRGWIVGLGHRQPINYPYELRYGRDEAKRLATPAPITGTITTPWRVVLIARNLNTLVNSDILPNLCPPADSKLFGQGMDTPWVKPGLCVWDYVDRNYVRSNGTLQFDRMKDFSRMAGLIGAPYHILEGFAFGWSDDQIREFVEYSKEQGVRVLFWRHSRDLRTPEAREEFFSRLHRLGVAGAKIDFFDHEAKENIDLYEALLAKAAEFQCVIDFHGANKPWTIADLAECHAL
;
A
#
# COMPACT_ATOMS: atom_id res chain seq x y z
N MET A 1 43.80 -2.62 25.63
CA MET A 1 45.12 -3.28 25.52
C MET A 1 45.01 -4.29 24.39
N TYR A 2 45.31 -3.99 23.12
CA TYR A 2 46.60 -3.74 22.43
C TYR A 2 46.21 -3.02 21.10
N ILE A 3 46.63 -1.80 20.74
CA ILE A 3 47.93 -1.26 20.28
C ILE A 3 48.36 -1.68 18.85
N HIS A 4 48.24 -0.68 17.93
CA HIS A 4 49.09 -0.28 16.77
C HIS A 4 49.01 -1.12 15.47
N TRP A 5 48.84 -0.52 14.29
CA TRP A 5 49.79 0.41 13.63
C TRP A 5 49.16 1.54 12.78
N VAL A 6 49.93 2.63 12.70
CA VAL A 6 49.76 3.86 11.89
C VAL A 6 50.80 3.83 10.75
N PHE A 7 50.47 4.36 9.56
CA PHE A 7 51.42 5.15 8.75
C PHE A 7 50.70 6.17 7.85
N ARG A 8 51.18 7.42 7.91
CA ARG A 8 50.90 8.58 7.04
C ARG A 8 52.06 8.76 6.04
N LEU A 9 51.80 9.35 4.87
CA LEU A 9 52.50 10.49 4.22
C LEU A 9 52.04 10.57 2.74
N LEU A 10 51.24 11.58 2.31
CA LEU A 10 51.60 12.92 1.81
C LEU A 10 52.62 12.94 0.67
N HIS A 11 52.22 13.44 -0.52
CA HIS A 11 53.03 14.27 -1.42
C HIS A 11 52.16 15.18 -2.30
N ILE A 12 52.67 16.40 -2.48
CA ILE A 12 52.10 17.60 -3.13
C ILE A 12 52.51 17.63 -4.61
N GLY A 13 51.71 18.28 -5.48
CA GLY A 13 52.15 18.70 -6.81
C GLY A 13 51.14 19.60 -7.54
N LEU A 14 51.28 20.92 -7.37
CA LEU A 14 50.69 21.98 -8.20
C LEU A 14 51.38 22.03 -9.58
N ILE A 15 50.62 22.20 -10.68
CA ILE A 15 51.07 22.95 -11.87
C ILE A 15 49.90 23.79 -12.43
N THR A 16 50.16 25.09 -12.54
CA THR A 16 49.38 26.14 -13.22
C THR A 16 50.02 26.51 -14.56
N GLY A 17 49.20 26.87 -15.57
CA GLY A 17 49.57 27.65 -16.76
C GLY A 17 48.31 27.85 -17.62
N ILE A 18 47.66 29.01 -17.73
CA ILE A 18 47.99 30.37 -18.24
C ILE A 18 47.89 30.49 -19.78
N LEU A 19 47.12 31.52 -20.21
CA LEU A 19 47.03 32.24 -21.50
C LEU A 19 46.26 31.52 -22.63
N SER A 20 45.44 32.14 -23.49
CA SER A 20 45.12 33.56 -23.82
C SER A 20 44.07 33.53 -24.95
N SER A 21 42.91 34.19 -24.83
CA SER A 21 42.52 35.48 -25.45
C SER A 21 42.10 35.46 -26.93
N LEU A 22 41.14 36.36 -27.24
CA LEU A 22 40.66 36.90 -28.54
C LEU A 22 39.49 36.10 -29.16
N GLY A 23 38.26 36.61 -29.34
CA GLY A 23 37.73 37.97 -29.32
C GLY A 23 37.51 38.51 -30.74
N VAL A 24 36.26 38.98 -31.00
CA VAL A 24 35.89 39.99 -32.02
C VAL A 24 35.68 39.40 -33.44
N SER A 25 34.68 39.71 -34.28
CA SER A 25 33.57 40.66 -34.28
C SER A 25 32.54 40.32 -35.37
N ALA A 26 31.34 40.86 -35.15
CA ALA A 26 30.49 41.59 -36.10
C ALA A 26 29.77 40.84 -37.23
N GLN A 27 28.45 40.81 -37.02
CA GLN A 27 27.39 40.93 -38.00
C GLN A 27 27.68 41.95 -39.10
N SER A 28 27.32 41.59 -40.34
CA SER A 28 26.90 42.53 -41.37
C SER A 28 25.58 42.03 -41.98
N GLN A 29 24.83 43.01 -42.42
CA GLN A 29 23.40 43.03 -42.65
C GLN A 29 23.09 42.90 -44.15
N LEU A 30 21.85 42.47 -44.43
CA LEU A 30 21.03 42.77 -45.63
C LEU A 30 21.41 42.11 -46.96
N GLN A 31 20.49 41.28 -47.51
CA GLN A 31 19.64 41.74 -48.62
C GLN A 31 18.54 40.73 -49.02
N GLU A 32 17.38 41.34 -49.22
CA GLU A 32 16.13 41.00 -49.87
C GLU A 32 16.05 39.89 -50.95
N ASP A 33 14.92 39.21 -50.85
CA ASP A 33 13.94 38.88 -51.90
C ASP A 33 14.32 37.84 -52.98
N ASN A 34 13.68 36.67 -52.87
CA ASN A 34 13.42 35.84 -54.04
C ASN A 34 12.14 35.01 -53.83
N ARG A 35 11.04 35.49 -54.44
CA ARG A 35 9.83 34.70 -54.68
C ARG A 35 10.17 33.58 -55.67
N GLY A 36 10.25 32.36 -55.17
CA GLY A 36 10.34 31.14 -55.96
C GLY A 36 9.44 30.06 -55.39
N GLN A 37 8.50 29.60 -56.20
CA GLN A 37 7.56 28.50 -55.94
C GLN A 37 8.22 27.34 -55.18
N ARG A 38 7.66 26.96 -54.04
CA ARG A 38 7.87 25.63 -53.45
C ARG A 38 6.55 24.94 -53.21
N GLN A 39 6.47 23.79 -53.85
CA GLN A 39 5.45 22.76 -53.84
C GLN A 39 5.00 22.40 -52.42
N ASN A 40 3.74 21.96 -52.31
CA ASN A 40 3.18 21.21 -51.20
C ASN A 40 4.21 20.27 -50.55
N GLN A 41 4.77 20.68 -49.42
CA GLN A 41 5.38 19.73 -48.49
C GLN A 41 4.25 19.04 -47.72
N PRO A 42 4.28 17.70 -47.57
CA PRO A 42 3.38 17.04 -46.65
C PRO A 42 3.71 17.58 -45.25
N GLN A 43 2.72 18.22 -44.61
CA GLN A 43 2.77 18.48 -43.17
C GLN A 43 3.16 17.18 -42.49
N SER A 44 4.28 17.20 -41.75
CA SER A 44 4.65 16.06 -40.92
C SER A 44 3.48 15.79 -39.98
N ARG A 45 3.12 14.51 -39.82
CA ARG A 45 2.06 14.02 -38.91
C ARG A 45 2.23 14.42 -37.43
N ARG A 46 3.22 15.25 -37.09
CA ARG A 46 3.62 15.61 -35.73
C ARG A 46 2.93 16.85 -35.15
N THR A 47 2.02 17.50 -35.88
CA THR A 47 1.37 18.76 -35.45
C THR A 47 -0.15 18.70 -35.35
N GLN A 48 -0.77 17.53 -35.46
CA GLN A 48 -2.20 17.38 -35.17
C GLN A 48 -2.44 16.92 -33.73
N ARG A 49 -2.87 17.89 -32.91
CA ARG A 49 -3.64 17.77 -31.66
C ARG A 49 -2.91 17.21 -30.43
N VAL A 50 -1.97 17.97 -29.89
CA VAL A 50 -1.89 18.07 -28.41
C VAL A 50 -2.97 19.07 -28.02
N VAL A 51 -4.10 18.57 -27.52
CA VAL A 51 -5.07 19.45 -26.84
C VAL A 51 -4.32 20.02 -25.63
N PRO A 52 -4.20 21.35 -25.46
CA PRO A 52 -3.54 21.89 -24.28
C PRO A 52 -4.29 21.38 -23.04
N MET A 53 -3.61 20.57 -22.23
CA MET A 53 -4.15 20.14 -20.96
C MET A 53 -4.30 21.38 -20.09
N LYS A 54 -5.50 21.65 -19.60
CA LYS A 54 -5.70 22.60 -18.52
C LYS A 54 -5.43 21.89 -17.20
N GLU A 55 -4.92 22.64 -16.24
CA GLU A 55 -4.84 22.18 -14.86
C GLU A 55 -6.21 21.69 -14.38
N VAL A 56 -6.24 20.54 -13.71
CA VAL A 56 -7.46 19.95 -13.16
C VAL A 56 -7.40 20.06 -11.65
N HIS A 57 -8.41 20.70 -11.04
CA HIS A 57 -8.54 20.82 -9.60
C HIS A 57 -9.67 19.91 -9.11
N VAL A 58 -9.40 19.13 -8.08
CA VAL A 58 -10.41 18.34 -7.35
C VAL A 58 -10.43 18.87 -5.94
N VAL A 59 -11.48 19.61 -5.62
CA VAL A 59 -11.64 20.31 -4.34
C VAL A 59 -12.52 19.46 -3.44
N SER A 60 -12.10 19.25 -2.19
CA SER A 60 -12.88 18.60 -1.13
C SER A 60 -14.25 19.28 -0.91
N PRO A 61 -15.24 18.56 -0.36
CA PRO A 61 -16.57 19.11 -0.08
C PRO A 61 -16.57 20.41 0.75
N ASP A 62 -15.65 20.55 1.71
CA ASP A 62 -15.55 21.75 2.56
C ASP A 62 -14.67 22.87 1.97
N GLY A 63 -14.08 22.64 0.79
CA GLY A 63 -13.28 23.61 0.08
C GLY A 63 -11.83 23.76 0.57
N LYS A 64 -11.40 23.04 1.61
CA LYS A 64 -10.08 23.26 2.22
C LYS A 64 -8.98 22.44 1.57
N ILE A 65 -9.23 21.18 1.25
CA ILE A 65 -8.24 20.32 0.59
C ILE A 65 -8.45 20.38 -0.91
N THR A 66 -7.36 20.53 -1.66
CA THR A 66 -7.39 20.50 -3.14
C THR A 66 -6.28 19.61 -3.67
N PHE A 67 -6.65 18.64 -4.52
CA PHE A 67 -5.74 17.94 -5.42
C PHE A 67 -5.63 18.72 -6.73
N VAL A 68 -4.42 18.82 -7.28
CA VAL A 68 -4.15 19.51 -8.54
C VAL A 68 -3.37 18.59 -9.48
N LEU A 69 -3.90 18.33 -10.68
CA LEU A 69 -3.18 17.71 -11.79
C LEU A 69 -2.62 18.81 -12.70
N GLY A 70 -1.29 18.86 -12.82
CA GLY A 70 -0.59 19.90 -13.56
C GLY A 70 -0.85 19.86 -15.06
N SER A 71 -0.70 21.00 -15.74
CA SER A 71 -1.10 21.21 -17.14
C SER A 71 -0.09 20.74 -18.20
N ASN A 72 1.01 20.07 -17.83
CA ASN A 72 2.02 19.63 -18.78
C ASN A 72 1.73 18.22 -19.34
N PRO A 73 1.29 18.07 -20.61
CA PRO A 73 1.01 16.76 -21.18
C PRO A 73 2.27 15.93 -21.46
N GLU A 74 3.46 16.54 -21.49
CA GLU A 74 4.72 15.80 -21.69
C GLU A 74 5.13 15.01 -20.45
N ARG A 75 4.70 15.46 -19.27
CA ARG A 75 4.93 14.75 -18.00
C ARG A 75 3.87 15.15 -16.99
N LEU A 76 3.03 14.19 -16.60
CA LEU A 76 2.02 14.43 -15.58
C LEU A 76 2.69 14.73 -14.23
N THR A 77 2.18 15.78 -13.59
CA THR A 77 2.55 16.13 -12.21
C THR A 77 1.29 16.34 -11.39
N TRP A 78 1.40 16.15 -10.08
CA TRP A 78 0.32 16.40 -9.15
C TRP A 78 0.82 17.12 -7.91
N SER A 79 -0.09 17.78 -7.20
CA SER A 79 0.17 18.37 -5.89
C SER A 79 -1.10 18.35 -5.04
N ALA A 80 -0.93 18.57 -3.73
CA ALA A 80 -2.05 18.66 -2.80
C ALA A 80 -1.83 19.81 -1.81
N THR A 81 -2.93 20.46 -1.45
CA THR A 81 -2.93 21.61 -0.54
C THR A 81 -3.97 21.44 0.57
N LEU A 82 -3.69 22.05 1.72
CA LEU A 82 -4.63 22.29 2.82
C LEU A 82 -4.76 23.80 2.97
N ASP A 83 -5.95 24.31 2.67
CA ASP A 83 -6.23 25.72 2.39
C ASP A 83 -5.29 26.24 1.29
N ASN A 84 -4.26 27.00 1.64
CA ASN A 84 -3.22 27.49 0.72
C ASN A 84 -1.82 26.95 1.06
N THR A 85 -1.73 26.02 2.01
CA THR A 85 -0.47 25.40 2.42
C THR A 85 -0.21 24.17 1.56
N ALA A 86 0.95 24.11 0.92
CA ALA A 86 1.40 22.92 0.21
C ALA A 86 1.57 21.75 1.20
N VAL A 87 0.91 20.64 0.92
CA VAL A 87 1.06 19.37 1.64
C VAL A 87 1.96 18.43 0.86
N ILE A 88 1.71 18.34 -0.45
CA ILE A 88 2.58 17.69 -1.43
C ILE A 88 2.95 18.75 -2.46
N GLU A 89 4.25 19.00 -2.62
CA GLU A 89 4.80 19.87 -3.68
C GLU A 89 4.60 19.21 -5.06
N PRO A 90 4.64 19.97 -6.18
CA PRO A 90 4.52 19.42 -7.53
C PRO A 90 5.41 18.19 -7.75
N SER A 91 4.79 17.02 -7.89
CA SER A 91 5.45 15.72 -7.92
C SER A 91 5.08 14.93 -9.17
N PRO A 92 6.01 14.16 -9.76
CA PRO A 92 5.67 13.24 -10.84
C PRO A 92 4.57 12.25 -10.46
N LEU A 93 3.65 12.03 -11.40
CA LEU A 93 2.72 10.90 -11.41
C LEU A 93 3.26 9.98 -12.51
N ASP A 94 3.73 8.76 -12.19
CA ASP A 94 4.44 7.85 -13.11
C ASP A 94 3.88 6.43 -12.98
N MET A 95 3.01 6.09 -13.93
CA MET A 95 2.50 4.75 -14.18
C MET A 95 3.12 4.16 -15.44
N ARG A 96 3.64 2.94 -15.33
CA ARG A 96 4.26 2.21 -16.44
C ARG A 96 3.52 0.93 -16.77
N LEU A 97 3.52 0.58 -18.06
CA LEU A 97 2.93 -0.65 -18.56
C LEU A 97 3.79 -1.23 -19.68
N ASP A 98 4.28 -2.45 -19.50
CA ASP A 98 5.21 -3.13 -20.41
C ASP A 98 6.44 -2.28 -20.78
N GLY A 99 6.94 -1.50 -19.82
CA GLY A 99 8.07 -0.61 -20.01
C GLY A 99 7.76 0.75 -20.64
N TYR A 100 6.52 1.00 -21.09
CA TYR A 100 6.08 2.33 -21.49
C TYR A 100 5.70 3.17 -20.27
N ASP A 101 6.22 4.40 -20.17
CA ASP A 101 5.76 5.41 -19.21
C ASP A 101 4.49 6.08 -19.76
N LEU A 102 3.34 5.67 -19.23
CA LEU A 102 2.03 6.16 -19.67
C LEU A 102 1.73 7.59 -19.22
N SER A 103 2.58 8.14 -18.36
CA SER A 103 2.44 9.48 -17.77
C SER A 103 3.32 10.51 -18.47
N SER A 104 4.04 10.09 -19.51
CA SER A 104 4.69 10.93 -20.50
C SER A 104 3.86 10.95 -21.79
N GLY A 105 3.81 12.08 -22.50
CA GLY A 105 3.11 12.17 -23.79
C GLY A 105 1.62 11.81 -23.72
N VAL A 106 0.85 12.56 -22.95
CA VAL A 106 -0.56 12.24 -22.64
C VAL A 106 -1.53 13.06 -23.48
N ILE A 107 -2.47 12.37 -24.12
CA ILE A 107 -3.60 12.99 -24.83
C ILE A 107 -4.83 12.94 -23.92
N PHE A 108 -5.35 14.12 -23.57
CA PHE A 108 -6.58 14.26 -22.81
C PHE A 108 -7.81 14.00 -23.69
N SER A 109 -8.71 13.16 -23.20
CA SER A 109 -9.95 12.80 -23.91
C SER A 109 -11.19 13.37 -23.24
N LYS A 110 -11.53 12.88 -22.05
CA LYS A 110 -12.78 13.21 -21.34
C LYS A 110 -12.51 13.36 -19.84
N LEU A 111 -13.25 14.28 -19.22
CA LEU A 111 -13.30 14.47 -17.79
C LEU A 111 -14.74 14.27 -17.32
N GLU A 112 -14.93 13.44 -16.30
CA GLU A 112 -16.24 13.15 -15.69
C GLU A 112 -16.16 13.34 -14.17
N THR A 113 -17.00 14.24 -13.64
CA THR A 113 -17.03 14.56 -12.20
C THR A 113 -18.17 13.84 -11.52
N TYR A 114 -18.00 13.54 -10.24
CA TYR A 114 -19.02 12.97 -9.37
C TYR A 114 -18.80 13.41 -7.92
N SER A 115 -19.79 13.20 -7.06
CA SER A 115 -19.66 13.35 -5.62
C SER A 115 -20.24 12.13 -4.91
N ILE A 116 -19.72 11.84 -3.72
CA ILE A 116 -20.21 10.80 -2.82
C ILE A 116 -20.54 11.48 -1.49
N ASP A 117 -21.69 11.13 -0.92
CA ASP A 117 -22.13 11.55 0.42
C ASP A 117 -22.98 10.44 1.02
N GLU A 118 -22.35 9.59 1.82
CA GLU A 118 -22.98 8.45 2.48
C GLU A 118 -22.31 8.14 3.83
N SER A 119 -22.94 7.28 4.61
CA SER A 119 -22.38 6.74 5.86
C SER A 119 -22.81 5.30 6.05
N TYR A 120 -21.98 4.51 6.74
CA TYR A 120 -22.23 3.09 6.97
C TYR A 120 -21.66 2.61 8.31
N PRO A 121 -22.20 1.53 8.90
CA PRO A 121 -21.65 0.94 10.13
C PRO A 121 -20.20 0.47 9.93
N TRP A 122 -19.37 0.65 10.96
CA TRP A 122 -17.96 0.29 10.91
C TRP A 122 -17.46 -0.23 12.27
N HIS A 123 -16.51 -1.16 12.26
CA HIS A 123 -15.86 -1.69 13.46
C HIS A 123 -14.39 -1.21 13.53
N GLY A 124 -14.18 0.10 13.36
CA GLY A 124 -12.86 0.74 13.51
C GLY A 124 -12.79 1.59 14.76
N ALA A 125 -12.06 2.71 14.67
CA ALA A 125 -11.92 3.68 15.77
C ALA A 125 -13.26 4.27 16.24
N HIS A 126 -14.31 4.17 15.42
CA HIS A 126 -15.68 4.56 15.73
C HIS A 126 -16.69 3.68 14.97
N SER A 127 -17.95 3.71 15.40
CA SER A 127 -19.02 2.78 14.96
C SER A 127 -19.66 3.11 13.61
N THR A 128 -19.36 4.27 13.03
CA THR A 128 -19.95 4.74 11.77
C THR A 128 -18.89 5.45 10.98
N ALA A 129 -18.66 5.00 9.74
CA ALA A 129 -17.78 5.66 8.80
C ALA A 129 -18.57 6.65 7.93
N VAL A 130 -17.95 7.76 7.54
CA VAL A 130 -18.53 8.79 6.68
C VAL A 130 -17.73 8.89 5.38
N ASN A 131 -18.39 8.65 4.24
CA ASN A 131 -17.80 8.74 2.91
C ASN A 131 -18.31 10.00 2.21
N GLN A 132 -17.52 11.07 2.29
CA GLN A 132 -17.83 12.36 1.67
C GLN A 132 -16.66 12.84 0.82
N CYS A 133 -16.83 12.85 -0.49
CA CYS A 133 -15.79 13.30 -1.41
C CYS A 133 -16.34 13.89 -2.70
N ASN A 134 -15.53 14.72 -3.35
CA ASN A 134 -15.68 15.03 -4.77
C ASN A 134 -14.65 14.21 -5.55
N GLY A 135 -15.08 13.64 -6.66
CA GLY A 135 -14.26 12.78 -7.50
C GLY A 135 -14.26 13.17 -8.97
N VAL A 136 -13.22 12.75 -9.68
CA VAL A 136 -13.10 12.89 -11.12
C VAL A 136 -12.50 11.65 -11.74
N LYS A 137 -13.02 11.26 -12.91
CA LYS A 137 -12.42 10.27 -13.81
C LYS A 137 -11.92 11.00 -15.05
N ILE A 138 -10.63 10.86 -15.31
CA ILE A 138 -9.95 11.54 -16.41
C ILE A 138 -9.48 10.47 -17.40
N ALA A 139 -10.14 10.40 -18.54
CA ALA A 139 -9.77 9.50 -19.63
C ALA A 139 -8.59 10.08 -20.42
N MET A 140 -7.54 9.28 -20.52
CA MET A 140 -6.25 9.63 -21.12
C MET A 140 -5.83 8.56 -22.13
N ILE A 141 -4.98 8.95 -23.07
CA ILE A 141 -4.34 8.04 -24.01
C ILE A 141 -2.85 8.37 -24.03
N HIS A 142 -2.00 7.37 -23.79
CA HIS A 142 -0.56 7.53 -23.99
C HIS A 142 -0.24 7.57 -25.49
N ASP A 143 0.38 8.63 -25.97
CA ASP A 143 0.55 8.93 -27.40
C ASP A 143 1.43 7.93 -28.15
N LEU A 144 2.43 7.32 -27.51
CA LEU A 144 3.32 6.38 -28.18
C LEU A 144 2.70 4.98 -28.25
N SER A 145 2.25 4.46 -27.11
CA SER A 145 1.67 3.10 -27.04
C SER A 145 0.22 3.02 -27.51
N GLN A 146 -0.46 4.16 -27.64
CA GLN A 146 -1.90 4.28 -27.86
C GLN A 146 -2.76 3.57 -26.79
N THR A 147 -2.20 3.32 -25.61
CA THR A 147 -2.89 2.68 -24.50
C THR A 147 -3.86 3.68 -23.85
N PRO A 148 -5.18 3.42 -23.85
CA PRO A 148 -6.13 4.22 -23.08
C PRO A 148 -6.06 3.82 -21.59
N TYR A 149 -6.25 4.80 -20.72
CA TYR A 149 -6.39 4.58 -19.29
C TYR A 149 -7.19 5.70 -18.64
N ILE A 150 -7.64 5.45 -17.41
CA ILE A 150 -8.34 6.43 -16.58
C ILE A 150 -7.47 6.74 -15.37
N LEU A 151 -7.23 8.02 -15.10
CA LEU A 151 -6.83 8.47 -13.77
C LEU A 151 -8.09 8.83 -12.99
N GLU A 152 -8.34 8.12 -11.90
CA GLU A 152 -9.41 8.44 -10.97
C GLU A 152 -8.83 9.15 -9.75
N VAL A 153 -9.44 10.27 -9.35
CA VAL A 153 -9.03 11.08 -8.20
C VAL A 153 -10.24 11.36 -7.32
N ARG A 154 -10.03 11.33 -6.00
CA ARG A 154 -11.01 11.76 -4.98
C ARG A 154 -10.36 12.74 -4.01
N ALA A 155 -11.10 13.78 -3.64
CA ALA A 155 -10.74 14.71 -2.57
C ALA A 155 -11.78 14.65 -1.47
N PHE A 156 -11.33 14.32 -0.26
CA PHE A 156 -12.08 14.25 0.98
C PHE A 156 -11.74 15.46 1.85
N ASN A 157 -12.52 15.71 2.90
CA ASN A 157 -12.24 16.80 3.85
C ASN A 157 -10.99 16.55 4.72
N ASP A 158 -10.44 15.34 4.66
CA ASP A 158 -9.32 14.83 5.44
C ASP A 158 -8.24 14.13 4.59
N GLY A 159 -8.25 14.33 3.26
CA GLY A 159 -7.20 13.81 2.39
C GLY A 159 -7.54 13.77 0.91
N VAL A 160 -6.60 13.23 0.13
CA VAL A 160 -6.75 12.99 -1.31
C VAL A 160 -6.32 11.58 -1.66
N ALA A 161 -6.94 11.02 -2.68
CA ALA A 161 -6.58 9.70 -3.19
C ALA A 161 -6.66 9.66 -4.72
N TRP A 162 -5.81 8.85 -5.35
CA TRP A 162 -5.88 8.60 -6.79
C TRP A 162 -5.47 7.18 -7.17
N ARG A 163 -5.92 6.71 -8.35
CA ARG A 163 -5.54 5.41 -8.93
C ARG A 163 -5.61 5.43 -10.45
N HIS A 164 -4.93 4.48 -11.10
CA HIS A 164 -5.07 4.21 -12.53
C HIS A 164 -5.98 3.01 -12.77
N VAL A 165 -6.81 3.11 -13.81
CA VAL A 165 -7.59 2.00 -14.35
C VAL A 165 -7.25 1.84 -15.82
N LEU A 166 -6.71 0.67 -16.18
CA LEU A 166 -6.36 0.30 -17.55
C LEU A 166 -7.24 -0.86 -17.95
N GLU A 167 -8.19 -0.59 -18.83
CA GLU A 167 -9.12 -1.61 -19.31
C GLU A 167 -8.36 -2.70 -20.09
N GLY A 168 -8.63 -3.95 -19.73
CA GLY A 168 -8.05 -5.12 -20.37
C GLY A 168 -9.09 -6.23 -20.45
N ASN A 169 -9.02 -7.01 -21.52
CA ASN A 169 -9.82 -8.23 -21.65
C ASN A 169 -9.14 -9.40 -20.91
N ASN A 170 -9.91 -10.47 -20.64
CA ASN A 170 -9.45 -11.61 -19.84
C ASN A 170 -8.26 -12.39 -20.42
N ASP A 171 -7.84 -12.09 -21.65
CA ASP A 171 -6.69 -12.71 -22.31
C ASP A 171 -5.44 -11.80 -22.31
N SER A 172 -5.58 -10.54 -21.91
CA SER A 172 -4.49 -9.56 -21.93
C SER A 172 -3.62 -9.71 -20.70
N VAL A 173 -2.39 -10.19 -20.90
CA VAL A 173 -1.35 -10.25 -19.85
C VAL A 173 -0.42 -9.06 -20.03
N ARG A 174 -0.38 -8.17 -19.03
CA ARG A 174 0.42 -6.93 -19.06
C ARG A 174 1.23 -6.79 -17.78
N VAL A 175 2.35 -6.09 -17.83
CA VAL A 175 3.25 -5.92 -16.68
C VAL A 175 3.23 -4.46 -16.24
N PRO A 176 2.52 -4.13 -15.14
CA PRO A 176 2.50 -2.78 -14.59
C PRO A 176 3.75 -2.50 -13.74
N ASN A 177 4.10 -1.22 -13.64
CA ASN A 177 5.06 -0.70 -12.67
C ASN A 177 4.71 0.76 -12.31
N GLU A 178 5.27 1.29 -11.23
CA GLU A 178 4.95 2.63 -10.75
C GLU A 178 6.16 3.30 -10.10
N TYR A 179 6.29 4.61 -10.33
CA TYR A 179 7.35 5.47 -9.80
C TYR A 179 6.80 6.85 -9.40
N SER A 180 5.49 6.96 -9.16
CA SER A 180 4.86 8.19 -8.67
C SER A 180 5.54 8.70 -7.40
N VAL A 181 5.63 10.01 -7.25
CA VAL A 181 6.41 10.64 -6.18
C VAL A 181 5.51 11.45 -5.26
N PHE A 182 5.85 11.45 -3.97
CA PHE A 182 5.30 12.33 -2.95
C PHE A 182 6.41 13.26 -2.45
N THR A 183 6.49 14.47 -3.00
CA THR A 183 7.50 15.46 -2.59
C THR A 183 6.97 16.29 -1.43
N LEU A 184 7.60 16.18 -0.26
CA LEU A 184 7.19 16.92 0.93
C LEU A 184 7.88 18.30 1.00
N PRO A 185 7.21 19.33 1.56
CA PRO A 185 7.83 20.64 1.78
C PRO A 185 9.08 20.59 2.65
N ALA A 186 10.01 21.52 2.46
CA ALA A 186 11.21 21.63 3.31
C ALA A 186 10.82 22.00 4.75
N GLY A 187 11.52 21.43 5.73
CA GLY A 187 11.21 21.58 7.15
C GLY A 187 10.12 20.64 7.65
N THR A 188 9.65 19.71 6.80
CA THR A 188 8.68 18.67 7.20
C THR A 188 9.37 17.66 8.10
N THR A 189 8.77 17.39 9.26
CA THR A 189 9.21 16.27 10.13
C THR A 189 8.48 15.00 9.70
N VAL A 190 9.20 13.91 9.54
CA VAL A 190 8.68 12.62 9.07
C VAL A 190 8.95 11.55 10.12
N TRP A 191 7.95 10.71 10.37
CA TRP A 191 8.03 9.47 11.13
C TRP A 191 7.86 8.30 10.17
N TYR A 192 8.89 7.47 10.05
CA TYR A 192 8.89 6.29 9.19
C TYR A 192 9.76 5.17 9.77
N HIS A 193 9.50 3.92 9.38
CA HIS A 193 10.38 2.79 9.66
C HIS A 193 10.84 2.18 8.33
N ASP A 194 12.00 1.51 8.33
CA ASP A 194 12.49 0.81 7.13
C ASP A 194 11.74 -0.50 6.86
N LEU A 195 12.14 -1.21 5.81
CA LEU A 195 11.54 -2.50 5.43
C LEU A 195 12.32 -3.71 5.94
N ASP A 196 13.40 -3.57 6.71
CA ASP A 196 14.27 -4.69 7.11
C ASP A 196 13.57 -5.71 8.03
N GLY A 197 12.74 -5.20 8.95
CA GLY A 197 11.90 -6.01 9.83
C GLY A 197 10.54 -6.40 9.23
N HIS A 198 10.23 -5.99 7.98
CA HIS A 198 8.91 -6.14 7.35
C HIS A 198 7.73 -5.74 8.25
N TYR A 199 7.47 -4.43 8.36
CA TYR A 199 6.40 -3.86 9.19
C TYR A 199 6.51 -4.11 10.71
N GLU A 200 7.59 -4.74 11.17
CA GLU A 200 7.92 -4.90 12.59
C GLU A 200 9.23 -4.17 12.92
N ALA A 201 9.21 -2.84 12.90
CA ALA A 201 10.38 -2.00 13.15
C ALA A 201 10.05 -0.73 13.96
N GLU A 202 11.07 -0.18 14.63
CA GLU A 202 10.96 1.10 15.31
C GLU A 202 10.87 2.26 14.31
N TYR A 203 10.10 3.29 14.66
CA TYR A 203 9.99 4.50 13.84
C TYR A 203 11.12 5.48 14.13
N ASP A 204 11.79 5.92 13.08
CA ASP A 204 12.70 7.05 13.09
C ASP A 204 11.92 8.37 12.95
N GLN A 205 12.37 9.41 13.65
CA GLN A 205 11.93 10.79 13.44
C GLN A 205 13.06 11.60 12.79
N LYS A 206 12.81 12.17 11.61
CA LYS A 206 13.80 12.99 10.88
C LYS A 206 13.15 14.19 10.22
N GLU A 207 13.93 15.24 9.99
CA GLU A 207 13.51 16.24 9.00
C GLU A 207 13.71 15.66 7.60
N VAL A 208 12.78 15.95 6.68
CA VAL A 208 12.70 15.26 5.40
C VAL A 208 13.96 15.44 4.51
N SER A 209 14.72 16.53 4.65
CA SER A 209 15.98 16.74 3.92
C SER A 209 17.16 15.95 4.48
N GLU A 210 17.04 15.36 5.67
CA GLU A 210 18.06 14.49 6.27
C GLU A 210 17.98 13.05 5.74
N ILE A 211 16.86 12.68 5.12
CA ILE A 211 16.60 11.35 4.57
C ILE A 211 17.36 11.21 3.26
N LYS A 212 18.21 10.17 3.18
CA LYS A 212 19.14 9.98 2.06
C LYS A 212 18.49 9.18 0.94
N ALA A 213 18.98 9.39 -0.28
CA ALA A 213 18.58 8.62 -1.44
C ALA A 213 18.79 7.10 -1.22
N GLY A 214 17.81 6.30 -1.62
CA GLY A 214 17.82 4.84 -1.48
C GLY A 214 17.42 4.32 -0.10
N GLN A 215 17.09 5.19 0.86
CA GLN A 215 16.42 4.76 2.09
C GLN A 215 14.96 4.40 1.79
N TRP A 216 14.50 3.31 2.38
CA TRP A 216 13.13 2.81 2.19
C TRP A 216 12.27 3.07 3.42
N ALA A 217 10.97 3.19 3.18
CA ALA A 217 9.95 3.24 4.19
C ALA A 217 8.80 2.28 3.88
N GLY A 218 8.35 1.53 4.89
CA GLY A 218 7.04 0.91 4.88
C GLY A 218 5.97 1.96 5.17
N PRO A 219 4.89 2.07 4.38
CA PRO A 219 3.79 2.96 4.72
C PRO A 219 3.03 2.47 5.98
N PRO A 220 2.34 3.31 6.75
CA PRO A 220 2.18 4.72 6.52
C PRO A 220 3.45 5.52 6.83
N VAL A 221 3.78 6.47 5.95
CA VAL A 221 4.78 7.51 6.24
C VAL A 221 4.03 8.74 6.75
N THR A 222 4.11 8.97 8.05
CA THR A 222 3.40 10.07 8.73
C THR A 222 4.31 11.27 8.85
N PHE A 223 3.78 12.47 8.67
CA PHE A 223 4.56 13.70 8.67
C PHE A 223 3.82 14.88 9.27
N GLN A 224 4.59 15.86 9.74
CA GLN A 224 4.13 17.15 10.24
C GLN A 224 4.75 18.24 9.37
N LEU A 225 3.88 19.07 8.82
CA LEU A 225 4.27 20.19 7.97
C LEU A 225 5.01 21.27 8.78
N PRO A 226 5.95 22.01 8.15
CA PRO A 226 6.70 23.07 8.81
C PRO A 226 5.77 24.12 9.43
N GLY A 227 6.21 24.69 10.56
CA GLY A 227 5.47 25.75 11.25
C GLY A 227 4.13 25.30 11.85
N ASN A 228 3.95 24.00 12.12
CA ASN A 228 2.70 23.41 12.63
C ASN A 228 1.51 23.62 11.68
N ALA A 229 1.75 23.67 10.37
CA ALA A 229 0.70 23.97 9.40
C ALA A 229 -0.32 22.82 9.19
N GLY A 230 0.01 21.62 9.67
CA GLY A 230 -0.83 20.43 9.63
C GLY A 230 0.00 19.14 9.71
N TYR A 231 -0.70 18.03 9.57
CA TYR A 231 -0.16 16.68 9.55
C TYR A 231 -0.65 15.96 8.29
N GLY A 232 0.07 14.91 7.88
CA GLY A 232 -0.42 14.00 6.88
C GLY A 232 0.19 12.61 7.00
N SER A 233 -0.34 11.68 6.21
CA SER A 233 0.13 10.31 6.17
C SER A 233 0.00 9.73 4.76
N ILE A 234 1.10 9.21 4.21
CA ILE A 234 1.13 8.58 2.88
C ILE A 234 0.93 7.08 3.06
N THR A 235 -0.08 6.52 2.38
CA THR A 235 -0.39 5.09 2.41
C THR A 235 -1.14 4.67 1.13
N GLU A 236 -1.65 3.44 1.08
CA GLU A 236 -2.49 2.93 -0.01
C GLU A 236 -3.77 2.27 0.51
N ALA A 237 -4.77 2.15 -0.36
CA ALA A 237 -6.03 1.44 -0.07
C ALA A 237 -6.46 0.57 -1.26
N ASN A 238 -7.26 -0.46 -0.99
CA ASN A 238 -7.79 -1.40 -1.98
C ASN A 238 -6.68 -2.11 -2.81
N LEU A 239 -5.64 -2.63 -2.13
CA LEU A 239 -4.60 -3.44 -2.75
C LEU A 239 -5.11 -4.85 -3.06
N VAL A 240 -5.57 -5.04 -4.29
CA VAL A 240 -6.19 -6.27 -4.81
C VAL A 240 -5.55 -6.59 -6.14
N ASN A 241 -5.13 -7.84 -6.35
CA ASN A 241 -4.55 -8.32 -7.61
C ASN A 241 -3.39 -7.43 -8.11
N TYR A 242 -2.63 -6.79 -7.21
CA TYR A 242 -1.53 -5.87 -7.51
C TYR A 242 -0.43 -6.03 -6.45
N SER A 243 0.78 -5.53 -6.71
CA SER A 243 1.88 -5.61 -5.73
C SER A 243 1.84 -4.39 -4.80
N GLY A 244 2.08 -4.59 -3.51
CA GLY A 244 2.03 -3.51 -2.52
C GLY A 244 3.12 -2.45 -2.69
N MET A 245 2.84 -1.27 -2.15
CA MET A 245 3.69 -0.09 -2.18
C MET A 245 4.64 -0.05 -0.98
N GLY A 246 5.93 0.02 -1.27
CA GLY A 246 6.96 0.63 -0.43
C GLY A 246 7.34 2.02 -0.96
N LEU A 247 8.06 2.81 -0.16
CA LEU A 247 8.46 4.17 -0.53
C LEU A 247 9.99 4.31 -0.47
N GLU A 248 10.63 4.61 -1.60
CA GLU A 248 12.06 4.85 -1.72
C GLU A 248 12.34 6.36 -1.73
N SER A 249 13.18 6.86 -0.83
CA SER A 249 13.58 8.26 -0.83
C SER A 249 14.50 8.58 -2.00
N ASP A 250 14.25 9.71 -2.67
CA ASP A 250 15.12 10.26 -3.72
C ASP A 250 16.28 11.11 -3.15
N GLY A 251 16.33 11.32 -1.83
CA GLY A 251 17.29 12.18 -1.15
C GLY A 251 17.07 13.68 -1.36
N ARG A 252 15.92 14.07 -1.90
CA ARG A 252 15.52 15.45 -2.25
C ARG A 252 14.09 15.75 -1.77
N ARG A 253 13.68 15.07 -0.69
CA ARG A 253 12.36 15.14 -0.04
C ARG A 253 11.23 14.42 -0.78
N GLY A 254 11.55 13.71 -1.87
CA GLY A 254 10.61 12.88 -2.61
C GLY A 254 10.60 11.45 -2.09
N TRP A 255 9.41 10.90 -1.91
CA TRP A 255 9.18 9.47 -1.71
C TRP A 255 8.65 8.87 -3.00
N ILE A 256 9.40 7.97 -3.61
CA ILE A 256 9.08 7.30 -4.87
C ILE A 256 8.36 5.99 -4.55
N VAL A 257 7.21 5.74 -5.17
CA VAL A 257 6.54 4.44 -5.13
C VAL A 257 7.48 3.35 -5.64
N GLY A 258 7.64 2.29 -4.85
CA GLY A 258 8.33 1.07 -5.21
C GLY A 258 7.45 -0.14 -4.94
N LEU A 259 7.02 -0.83 -6.00
CA LEU A 259 6.23 -2.05 -5.87
C LEU A 259 7.08 -3.19 -5.31
N GLY A 260 6.45 -4.27 -4.82
CA GLY A 260 7.11 -5.40 -4.15
C GLY A 260 8.39 -5.91 -4.82
N HIS A 261 8.44 -5.99 -6.15
CA HIS A 261 9.63 -6.45 -6.88
C HIS A 261 10.86 -5.51 -6.80
N ARG A 262 10.69 -4.27 -6.34
CA ARG A 262 11.76 -3.29 -6.10
C ARG A 262 12.12 -3.15 -4.62
N GLN A 263 11.29 -3.66 -3.72
CA GLN A 263 11.55 -3.56 -2.29
C GLN A 263 12.85 -4.31 -1.95
N PRO A 264 13.66 -3.80 -1.00
CA PRO A 264 14.83 -4.52 -0.53
C PRO A 264 14.40 -5.84 0.12
N ILE A 265 15.23 -6.87 0.00
CA ILE A 265 15.04 -8.10 0.77
C ILE A 265 15.11 -7.77 2.26
N ASN A 266 14.14 -8.28 3.02
CA ASN A 266 14.05 -8.09 4.45
C ASN A 266 14.51 -9.35 5.22
N TYR A 267 14.90 -9.17 6.47
CA TYR A 267 15.44 -10.25 7.30
C TYR A 267 14.44 -11.40 7.52
N PRO A 268 13.15 -11.16 7.91
CA PRO A 268 12.18 -12.24 8.09
C PRO A 268 11.98 -13.12 6.86
N TYR A 269 11.87 -12.51 5.67
CA TYR A 269 11.66 -13.22 4.42
C TYR A 269 12.89 -14.05 4.03
N GLU A 270 14.09 -13.46 4.14
CA GLU A 270 15.33 -14.19 3.86
C GLU A 270 15.47 -15.41 4.77
N LEU A 271 15.18 -15.24 6.07
CA LEU A 271 15.28 -16.32 7.05
C LEU A 271 14.34 -17.50 6.74
N ARG A 272 13.13 -17.24 6.26
CA ARG A 272 12.09 -18.26 6.07
C ARG A 272 12.02 -18.86 4.68
N TYR A 273 12.32 -18.06 3.66
CA TYR A 273 12.15 -18.43 2.26
C TYR A 273 13.46 -18.46 1.47
N GLY A 274 14.51 -17.80 1.96
CA GLY A 274 15.83 -17.77 1.34
C GLY A 274 15.96 -16.77 0.18
N ARG A 275 17.22 -16.47 -0.17
CA ARG A 275 17.56 -15.46 -1.18
C ARG A 275 17.10 -15.81 -2.59
N ASP A 276 17.00 -17.08 -2.93
CA ASP A 276 16.60 -17.48 -4.29
C ASP A 276 15.12 -17.22 -4.55
N GLU A 277 14.27 -17.41 -3.53
CA GLU A 277 12.87 -17.01 -3.60
C GLU A 277 12.74 -15.48 -3.67
N ALA A 278 13.53 -14.73 -2.90
CA ALA A 278 13.54 -13.27 -2.99
C ALA A 278 13.93 -12.76 -4.39
N LYS A 279 14.93 -13.40 -5.04
CA LYS A 279 15.30 -13.08 -6.43
C LYS A 279 14.17 -13.34 -7.42
N ARG A 280 13.38 -14.40 -7.20
CA ARG A 280 12.20 -14.70 -8.03
C ARG A 280 11.16 -13.57 -7.93
N LEU A 281 10.94 -13.06 -6.71
CA LEU A 281 10.02 -11.95 -6.45
C LEU A 281 10.52 -10.59 -6.94
N ALA A 282 11.82 -10.42 -7.17
CA ALA A 282 12.41 -9.20 -7.73
C ALA A 282 12.11 -8.99 -9.23
N THR A 283 11.11 -9.69 -9.77
CA THR A 283 10.60 -9.51 -11.13
C THR A 283 9.19 -8.92 -11.07
N PRO A 284 8.87 -7.86 -11.84
CA PRO A 284 7.51 -7.31 -11.88
C PRO A 284 6.47 -8.38 -12.22
N ALA A 285 5.41 -8.46 -11.42
CA ALA A 285 4.38 -9.47 -11.62
C ALA A 285 3.45 -9.09 -12.79
N PRO A 286 3.15 -10.01 -13.71
CA PRO A 286 2.13 -9.78 -14.73
C PRO A 286 0.72 -9.79 -14.13
N ILE A 287 -0.18 -9.07 -14.76
CA ILE A 287 -1.61 -9.06 -14.45
C ILE A 287 -2.38 -9.43 -15.72
N THR A 288 -3.34 -10.33 -15.57
CA THR A 288 -4.29 -10.68 -16.63
C THR A 288 -5.56 -9.86 -16.47
N GLY A 289 -6.08 -9.30 -17.55
CA GLY A 289 -7.33 -8.54 -17.53
C GLY A 289 -7.15 -7.04 -17.28
N THR A 290 -8.18 -6.45 -16.69
CA THR A 290 -8.15 -5.03 -16.31
C THR A 290 -7.19 -4.81 -15.16
N ILE A 291 -6.31 -3.82 -15.31
CA ILE A 291 -5.39 -3.40 -14.24
C ILE A 291 -6.02 -2.21 -13.54
N THR A 292 -6.36 -2.37 -12.27
CA THR A 292 -6.71 -1.26 -11.37
C THR A 292 -5.61 -1.17 -10.33
N THR A 293 -4.90 -0.05 -10.29
CA THR A 293 -3.91 0.14 -9.21
C THR A 293 -4.66 0.30 -7.89
N PRO A 294 -4.02 -0.06 -6.76
CA PRO A 294 -4.50 0.39 -5.46
C PRO A 294 -4.57 1.92 -5.47
N TRP A 295 -5.42 2.46 -4.61
CA TRP A 295 -5.43 3.89 -4.37
C TRP A 295 -4.14 4.31 -3.69
N ARG A 296 -3.50 5.34 -4.21
CA ARG A 296 -2.46 6.10 -3.51
C ARG A 296 -3.14 7.17 -2.69
N VAL A 297 -2.87 7.21 -1.40
CA VAL A 297 -3.60 8.01 -0.42
C VAL A 297 -2.65 8.94 0.31
N VAL A 298 -3.05 10.20 0.44
CA VAL A 298 -2.46 11.12 1.41
C VAL A 298 -3.58 11.58 2.33
N LEU A 299 -3.54 11.12 3.57
CA LEU A 299 -4.35 11.69 4.65
C LEU A 299 -3.79 13.08 4.98
N ILE A 300 -4.66 14.05 5.22
CA ILE A 300 -4.29 15.46 5.41
C ILE A 300 -5.17 16.03 6.52
N ALA A 301 -4.55 16.57 7.56
CA ALA A 301 -5.28 17.03 8.73
C ALA A 301 -4.66 18.28 9.34
N ARG A 302 -5.50 19.18 9.87
CA ARG A 302 -5.02 20.32 10.68
C ARG A 302 -4.42 19.87 12.02
N ASN A 303 -4.88 18.75 12.56
CA ASN A 303 -4.47 18.23 13.86
C ASN A 303 -4.54 16.69 13.88
N LEU A 304 -3.89 16.08 14.88
CA LEU A 304 -3.84 14.63 15.02
C LEU A 304 -5.22 13.99 15.26
N ASN A 305 -6.16 14.70 15.88
CA ASN A 305 -7.51 14.15 16.10
C ASN A 305 -8.24 13.90 14.78
N THR A 306 -8.12 14.79 13.80
CA THR A 306 -8.64 14.52 12.45
C THR A 306 -7.88 13.39 11.76
N LEU A 307 -6.55 13.34 11.90
CA LEU A 307 -5.74 12.32 11.22
C LEU A 307 -6.08 10.89 11.66
N VAL A 308 -6.24 10.66 12.97
CA VAL A 308 -6.50 9.31 13.53
C VAL A 308 -7.95 8.84 13.35
N ASN A 309 -8.88 9.74 13.02
CA ASN A 309 -10.30 9.43 12.80
C ASN A 309 -10.66 9.53 11.30
N SER A 310 -9.71 9.32 10.40
CA SER A 310 -9.98 9.34 8.95
C SER A 310 -10.64 8.03 8.49
N ASP A 311 -11.70 8.17 7.70
CA ASP A 311 -12.42 7.05 7.07
C ASP A 311 -11.96 6.78 5.63
N ILE A 312 -10.97 7.51 5.11
CA ILE A 312 -10.59 7.44 3.69
C ILE A 312 -10.25 6.00 3.26
N LEU A 313 -9.52 5.24 4.07
CA LEU A 313 -9.11 3.88 3.71
C LEU A 313 -10.31 2.96 3.44
N PRO A 314 -11.24 2.73 4.38
CA PRO A 314 -12.42 1.91 4.09
C PRO A 314 -13.33 2.53 3.01
N ASN A 315 -13.43 3.86 2.90
CA ASN A 315 -14.22 4.54 1.86
C ASN A 315 -13.73 4.34 0.42
N LEU A 316 -12.48 3.92 0.25
CA LEU A 316 -11.86 3.65 -1.05
C LEU A 316 -12.04 2.21 -1.52
N CYS A 317 -12.67 1.39 -0.70
CA CYS A 317 -12.80 -0.04 -0.84
C CYS A 317 -14.26 -0.40 -1.14
N PRO A 318 -14.53 -1.45 -1.95
CA PRO A 318 -15.91 -1.89 -2.20
C PRO A 318 -16.68 -2.26 -0.91
N PRO A 319 -18.01 -2.33 -0.94
CA PRO A 319 -18.74 -2.96 0.15
C PRO A 319 -18.52 -4.48 0.16
N ALA A 320 -18.58 -5.10 1.34
CA ALA A 320 -18.48 -6.54 1.49
C ALA A 320 -19.52 -7.30 0.64
N ASP A 321 -19.16 -8.48 0.12
CA ASP A 321 -20.10 -9.30 -0.67
C ASP A 321 -21.29 -9.74 0.19
N SER A 322 -22.45 -9.14 -0.09
CA SER A 322 -23.74 -9.45 0.54
C SER A 322 -24.13 -10.94 0.50
N LYS A 323 -23.56 -11.75 -0.39
CA LYS A 323 -23.80 -13.21 -0.41
C LYS A 323 -23.07 -13.94 0.72
N LEU A 324 -21.89 -13.45 1.10
CA LEU A 324 -21.07 -14.00 2.17
C LEU A 324 -21.42 -13.34 3.52
N PHE A 325 -21.74 -12.05 3.48
CA PHE A 325 -22.05 -11.21 4.64
C PHE A 325 -23.49 -10.67 4.53
N GLY A 326 -24.47 -11.56 4.62
CA GLY A 326 -25.89 -11.23 4.39
C GLY A 326 -26.50 -10.21 5.36
N GLN A 327 -25.84 -9.93 6.49
CA GLN A 327 -26.23 -8.89 7.45
C GLN A 327 -25.17 -7.78 7.55
N GLY A 328 -24.26 -7.69 6.57
CA GLY A 328 -23.08 -6.80 6.65
C GLY A 328 -22.33 -7.03 7.95
N MET A 329 -21.99 -5.92 8.62
CA MET A 329 -21.21 -5.89 9.88
C MET A 329 -21.85 -6.67 11.04
N ASP A 330 -23.17 -6.95 10.97
CA ASP A 330 -23.89 -7.73 11.98
C ASP A 330 -23.88 -9.24 11.69
N THR A 331 -23.12 -9.70 10.69
CA THR A 331 -23.06 -11.10 10.29
C THR A 331 -22.63 -12.00 11.46
N PRO A 332 -23.48 -12.94 11.95
CA PRO A 332 -23.30 -13.55 13.28
C PRO A 332 -22.01 -14.34 13.52
N TRP A 333 -21.33 -14.82 12.48
CA TRP A 333 -20.08 -15.57 12.63
C TRP A 333 -18.85 -14.65 12.70
N VAL A 334 -18.98 -13.41 12.20
CA VAL A 334 -18.00 -12.33 12.30
C VAL A 334 -18.22 -11.59 13.62
N LYS A 335 -17.48 -11.98 14.65
CA LYS A 335 -17.59 -11.35 15.98
C LYS A 335 -16.25 -10.82 16.43
N PRO A 336 -16.05 -9.49 16.58
CA PRO A 336 -14.84 -8.97 17.20
C PRO A 336 -14.81 -9.36 18.68
N GLY A 337 -13.61 -9.39 19.27
CA GLY A 337 -13.47 -9.59 20.72
C GLY A 337 -12.07 -9.95 21.16
N LEU A 338 -11.88 -9.95 22.48
CA LEU A 338 -10.61 -10.28 23.11
C LEU A 338 -10.23 -11.75 22.87
N CYS A 339 -8.94 -11.97 22.63
CA CYS A 339 -8.36 -13.30 22.48
C CYS A 339 -7.31 -13.52 23.58
N VAL A 340 -7.39 -14.63 24.30
CA VAL A 340 -6.28 -15.07 25.16
C VAL A 340 -5.25 -15.81 24.31
N TRP A 341 -3.97 -15.55 24.59
CA TRP A 341 -2.87 -16.06 23.80
C TRP A 341 -1.75 -16.57 24.71
N ASP A 342 -1.46 -17.87 24.64
CA ASP A 342 -0.45 -18.52 25.46
C ASP A 342 0.99 -18.20 25.02
N TYR A 343 1.21 -17.94 23.73
CA TYR A 343 2.54 -17.68 23.17
C TYR A 343 3.27 -16.48 23.79
N VAL A 344 2.54 -15.47 24.25
CA VAL A 344 3.15 -14.30 24.93
C VAL A 344 3.55 -14.61 26.37
N ASP A 345 2.99 -15.67 26.95
CA ASP A 345 3.31 -16.19 28.29
C ASP A 345 3.91 -17.60 28.19
N ARG A 346 5.00 -17.74 27.42
CA ARG A 346 5.68 -19.02 27.13
C ARG A 346 6.08 -19.84 28.35
N ASN A 347 6.07 -19.23 29.54
CA ASN A 347 6.54 -19.81 30.79
C ASN A 347 5.42 -20.15 31.77
N TYR A 348 4.15 -19.85 31.46
CA TYR A 348 3.06 -20.21 32.35
C TYR A 348 2.85 -21.73 32.40
N VAL A 349 3.09 -22.29 33.57
CA VAL A 349 2.82 -23.69 33.90
C VAL A 349 2.12 -23.70 35.25
N ARG A 350 0.82 -24.04 35.27
CA ARG A 350 0.01 -24.07 36.50
C ARG A 350 0.60 -25.01 37.56
N SER A 351 1.16 -26.14 37.13
CA SER A 351 1.88 -27.09 37.98
C SER A 351 2.85 -27.92 37.15
N ASN A 352 4.00 -28.28 37.74
CA ASN A 352 4.98 -29.15 37.07
C ASN A 352 4.32 -30.46 36.63
N GLY A 353 4.46 -30.81 35.35
CA GLY A 353 3.91 -32.05 34.77
C GLY A 353 2.54 -31.93 34.11
N THR A 354 1.88 -30.76 34.10
CA THR A 354 0.63 -30.57 33.35
C THR A 354 0.86 -30.74 31.85
N LEU A 355 0.10 -31.65 31.23
CA LEU A 355 0.12 -31.88 29.79
C LEU A 355 -0.31 -30.61 29.02
N GLN A 356 0.22 -30.41 27.81
CA GLN A 356 -0.08 -29.24 27.00
C GLN A 356 -1.59 -29.09 26.74
N PHE A 357 -2.28 -30.19 26.47
CA PHE A 357 -3.73 -30.22 26.25
C PHE A 357 -4.52 -29.65 27.45
N ASP A 358 -4.22 -30.12 28.66
CA ASP A 358 -4.89 -29.66 29.90
C ASP A 358 -4.55 -28.20 30.21
N ARG A 359 -3.31 -27.79 29.93
CA ARG A 359 -2.89 -26.38 30.08
C ARG A 359 -3.73 -25.48 29.17
N MET A 360 -3.94 -25.87 27.93
CA MET A 360 -4.75 -25.08 26.99
C MET A 360 -6.22 -25.03 27.44
N LYS A 361 -6.77 -26.11 28.02
CA LYS A 361 -8.12 -26.07 28.61
C LYS A 361 -8.18 -25.06 29.76
N ASP A 362 -7.12 -24.96 30.57
CA ASP A 362 -7.04 -23.94 31.61
C ASP A 362 -7.03 -22.51 31.04
N PHE A 363 -6.36 -22.26 29.91
CA PHE A 363 -6.43 -20.97 29.21
C PHE A 363 -7.85 -20.66 28.73
N SER A 364 -8.56 -21.63 28.11
CA SER A 364 -9.98 -21.43 27.73
C SER A 364 -10.88 -21.15 28.95
N ARG A 365 -10.64 -21.81 30.09
CA ARG A 365 -11.36 -21.52 31.33
C ARG A 365 -11.08 -20.11 31.83
N MET A 366 -9.82 -19.67 31.82
CA MET A 366 -9.43 -18.31 32.23
C MET A 366 -10.02 -17.26 31.29
N ALA A 367 -10.05 -17.51 29.98
CA ALA A 367 -10.75 -16.65 29.01
C ALA A 367 -12.23 -16.49 29.35
N GLY A 368 -12.92 -17.58 29.65
CA GLY A 368 -14.31 -17.54 30.10
C GLY A 368 -14.52 -16.70 31.36
N LEU A 369 -13.60 -16.76 32.33
CA LEU A 369 -13.67 -15.96 33.56
C LEU A 369 -13.55 -14.45 33.33
N ILE A 370 -12.82 -14.02 32.29
CA ILE A 370 -12.65 -12.60 31.94
C ILE A 370 -13.58 -12.15 30.81
N GLY A 371 -14.43 -13.04 30.30
CA GLY A 371 -15.33 -12.76 29.17
C GLY A 371 -14.62 -12.57 27.84
N ALA A 372 -13.41 -13.13 27.66
CA ALA A 372 -12.72 -13.12 26.38
C ALA A 372 -13.31 -14.18 25.45
N PRO A 373 -13.93 -13.81 24.32
CA PRO A 373 -14.63 -14.76 23.46
C PRO A 373 -13.70 -15.66 22.64
N TYR A 374 -12.39 -15.40 22.59
CA TYR A 374 -11.44 -16.18 21.79
C TYR A 374 -10.27 -16.74 22.59
N HIS A 375 -9.77 -17.89 22.15
CA HIS A 375 -8.49 -18.47 22.55
C HIS A 375 -7.77 -18.99 21.31
N ILE A 376 -6.53 -18.55 21.11
CA ILE A 376 -5.70 -19.00 19.99
C ILE A 376 -4.74 -20.12 20.41
N LEU A 377 -4.63 -21.14 19.56
CA LEU A 377 -3.66 -22.22 19.71
C LEU A 377 -2.58 -22.13 18.62
N GLU A 378 -1.32 -22.16 19.05
CA GLU A 378 -0.16 -22.14 18.17
C GLU A 378 0.05 -23.48 17.42
N GLY A 379 1.09 -23.55 16.58
CA GLY A 379 1.32 -24.66 15.64
C GLY A 379 1.39 -26.08 16.23
N PHE A 380 1.56 -26.25 17.54
CA PHE A 380 1.53 -27.56 18.19
C PHE A 380 0.16 -28.26 18.08
N ALA A 381 -0.93 -27.50 17.97
CA ALA A 381 -2.29 -28.03 17.96
C ALA A 381 -2.58 -28.90 16.73
N PHE A 382 -1.79 -28.78 15.65
CA PHE A 382 -1.90 -29.68 14.50
C PHE A 382 -1.43 -31.10 14.78
N GLY A 383 -0.64 -31.31 15.83
CA GLY A 383 -0.26 -32.65 16.28
C GLY A 383 -1.40 -33.40 16.97
N TRP A 384 -2.52 -32.72 17.27
CA TRP A 384 -3.68 -33.33 17.91
C TRP A 384 -4.54 -34.07 16.88
N SER A 385 -5.14 -35.18 17.31
CA SER A 385 -6.15 -35.88 16.53
C SER A 385 -7.43 -35.05 16.40
N ASP A 386 -8.25 -35.36 15.40
CA ASP A 386 -9.56 -34.70 15.24
C ASP A 386 -10.46 -34.88 16.48
N ASP A 387 -10.35 -36.00 17.20
CA ASP A 387 -11.08 -36.24 18.45
C ASP A 387 -10.60 -35.32 19.58
N GLN A 388 -9.28 -35.14 19.72
CA GLN A 388 -8.71 -34.22 20.70
C GLN A 388 -9.11 -32.77 20.40
N ILE A 389 -9.09 -32.37 19.14
CA ILE A 389 -9.53 -31.03 18.73
C ILE A 389 -11.02 -30.84 19.07
N ARG A 390 -11.86 -31.83 18.75
CA ARG A 390 -13.29 -31.76 19.02
C ARG A 390 -13.56 -31.65 20.54
N GLU A 391 -12.89 -32.47 21.34
CA GLU A 391 -12.96 -32.39 22.81
C GLU A 391 -12.53 -31.00 23.32
N PHE A 392 -11.46 -30.43 22.77
CA PHE A 392 -10.97 -29.12 23.16
C PHE A 392 -11.94 -27.99 22.81
N VAL A 393 -12.49 -28.03 21.60
CA VAL A 393 -13.47 -27.04 21.11
C VAL A 393 -14.75 -27.11 21.93
N GLU A 394 -15.24 -28.32 22.22
CA GLU A 394 -16.43 -28.53 23.06
C GLU A 394 -16.22 -27.99 24.47
N TYR A 395 -15.10 -28.33 25.11
CA TYR A 395 -14.75 -27.79 26.42
C TYR A 395 -14.66 -26.26 26.40
N SER A 396 -14.02 -25.67 25.40
CA SER A 396 -13.86 -24.21 25.29
C SER A 396 -15.21 -23.52 25.10
N LYS A 397 -16.11 -24.14 24.32
CA LYS A 397 -17.48 -23.66 24.11
C LYS A 397 -18.29 -23.64 25.40
N GLU A 398 -18.13 -24.62 26.29
CA GLU A 398 -18.75 -24.60 27.63
C GLU A 398 -18.30 -23.42 28.49
N GLN A 399 -17.10 -22.88 28.21
CA GLN A 399 -16.57 -21.66 28.86
C GLN A 399 -16.98 -20.37 28.13
N GLY A 400 -17.78 -20.46 27.06
CA GLY A 400 -18.14 -19.31 26.22
C GLY A 400 -17.04 -18.85 25.26
N VAL A 401 -16.06 -19.71 24.97
CA VAL A 401 -14.84 -19.37 24.21
C VAL A 401 -14.80 -20.10 22.88
N ARG A 402 -14.49 -19.35 21.81
CA ARG A 402 -14.26 -19.82 20.44
C ARG A 402 -12.76 -19.99 20.20
N VAL A 403 -12.36 -21.04 19.47
CA VAL A 403 -10.94 -21.36 19.28
C VAL A 403 -10.44 -20.92 17.91
N LEU A 404 -9.23 -20.35 17.86
CA LEU A 404 -8.51 -20.00 16.63
C LEU A 404 -7.23 -20.84 16.49
N PHE A 405 -6.88 -21.27 15.29
CA PHE A 405 -5.68 -22.08 15.05
C PHE A 405 -4.64 -21.28 14.25
N TRP A 406 -3.41 -21.19 14.77
CA TRP A 406 -2.29 -20.62 14.01
C TRP A 406 -1.93 -21.51 12.81
N ARG A 407 -1.49 -20.95 11.68
CA ARG A 407 -0.92 -21.67 10.53
C ARG A 407 0.11 -20.82 9.78
N HIS A 408 1.16 -21.44 9.27
CA HIS A 408 2.11 -20.75 8.39
C HIS A 408 1.50 -20.56 6.99
N SER A 409 1.58 -19.35 6.43
CA SER A 409 1.09 -19.00 5.09
C SER A 409 1.61 -19.93 3.97
N ARG A 410 2.88 -20.38 4.05
CA ARG A 410 3.50 -21.27 3.05
C ARG A 410 2.74 -22.59 2.87
N ASP A 411 2.11 -23.08 3.93
CA ASP A 411 1.37 -24.34 3.92
C ASP A 411 -0.03 -24.18 3.33
N LEU A 412 -0.42 -22.97 2.93
CA LEU A 412 -1.72 -22.62 2.38
C LEU A 412 -1.61 -22.00 0.98
N ARG A 413 -0.46 -22.17 0.30
CA ARG A 413 -0.21 -21.59 -1.03
C ARG A 413 -1.06 -22.21 -2.15
N THR A 414 -1.50 -23.47 -2.02
CA THR A 414 -2.33 -24.12 -3.05
C THR A 414 -3.83 -24.08 -2.69
N PRO A 415 -4.73 -24.08 -3.70
CA PRO A 415 -6.17 -24.16 -3.45
C PRO A 415 -6.58 -25.38 -2.61
N GLU A 416 -5.98 -26.54 -2.86
CA GLU A 416 -6.30 -27.79 -2.17
C GLU A 416 -5.92 -27.72 -0.69
N ALA A 417 -4.76 -27.14 -0.38
CA ALA A 417 -4.31 -26.99 1.00
C ALA A 417 -5.21 -26.02 1.79
N ARG A 418 -5.69 -24.95 1.15
CA ARG A 418 -6.67 -24.04 1.74
C ARG A 418 -8.00 -24.73 1.99
N GLU A 419 -8.51 -25.46 1.00
CA GLU A 419 -9.75 -26.22 1.10
C GLU A 419 -9.70 -27.23 2.24
N GLU A 420 -8.64 -28.05 2.29
CA GLU A 420 -8.45 -29.04 3.35
C GLU A 420 -8.39 -28.38 4.74
N PHE A 421 -7.63 -27.30 4.85
CA PHE A 421 -7.46 -26.58 6.11
C PHE A 421 -8.78 -26.00 6.62
N PHE A 422 -9.45 -25.16 5.84
CA PHE A 422 -10.68 -24.49 6.29
C PHE A 422 -11.86 -25.47 6.45
N SER A 423 -11.96 -26.50 5.61
CA SER A 423 -12.95 -27.58 5.77
C SER A 423 -12.74 -28.34 7.09
N ARG A 424 -11.48 -28.63 7.45
CA ARG A 424 -11.16 -29.27 8.73
C ARG A 424 -11.53 -28.38 9.91
N LEU A 425 -11.17 -27.09 9.87
CA LEU A 425 -11.52 -26.14 10.94
C LEU A 425 -13.05 -26.10 11.15
N HIS A 426 -13.80 -25.91 10.06
CA HIS A 426 -15.25 -25.83 10.10
C HIS A 426 -15.89 -27.12 10.66
N ARG A 427 -15.49 -28.29 10.15
CA ARG A 427 -16.03 -29.59 10.60
C ARG A 427 -15.75 -29.88 12.07
N LEU A 428 -14.65 -29.36 12.61
CA LEU A 428 -14.26 -29.53 14.01
C LEU A 428 -14.77 -28.42 14.93
N GLY A 429 -15.48 -27.42 14.39
CA GLY A 429 -16.05 -26.31 15.17
C GLY A 429 -15.03 -25.25 15.59
N VAL A 430 -13.86 -25.22 14.97
CA VAL A 430 -12.87 -24.16 15.16
C VAL A 430 -13.40 -22.89 14.49
N ALA A 431 -13.27 -21.75 15.16
CA ALA A 431 -13.91 -20.50 14.75
C ALA A 431 -13.13 -19.69 13.72
N GLY A 432 -11.86 -20.01 13.51
CA GLY A 432 -11.00 -19.23 12.64
C GLY A 432 -9.52 -19.60 12.75
N ALA A 433 -8.68 -18.77 12.17
CA ALA A 433 -7.25 -19.01 12.09
C ALA A 433 -6.42 -17.74 12.29
N LYS A 434 -5.20 -17.89 12.80
CA LYS A 434 -4.15 -16.89 12.66
C LYS A 434 -3.19 -17.37 11.58
N ILE A 435 -2.94 -16.58 10.55
CA ILE A 435 -2.09 -16.98 9.43
C ILE A 435 -0.87 -16.07 9.38
N ASP A 436 0.32 -16.67 9.39
CA ASP A 436 1.56 -15.97 9.72
C ASP A 436 2.62 -16.08 8.62
N PHE A 437 3.58 -15.15 8.65
CA PHE A 437 4.81 -15.10 7.86
C PHE A 437 4.61 -14.98 6.35
N PHE A 438 3.94 -13.94 5.89
CA PHE A 438 3.92 -13.57 4.47
C PHE A 438 5.21 -12.84 4.08
N ASP A 439 5.65 -11.93 4.95
CA ASP A 439 6.94 -11.25 4.97
C ASP A 439 7.33 -10.52 3.65
N HIS A 440 6.39 -10.31 2.72
CA HIS A 440 6.63 -9.59 1.46
C HIS A 440 5.32 -9.12 0.81
N GLU A 441 5.35 -7.97 0.13
CA GLU A 441 4.21 -7.40 -0.60
C GLU A 441 4.16 -7.75 -2.10
N ALA A 442 4.70 -8.91 -2.49
CA ALA A 442 4.64 -9.34 -3.88
C ALA A 442 3.18 -9.65 -4.23
N LYS A 443 2.81 -9.43 -5.50
CA LYS A 443 1.43 -9.67 -5.97
C LYS A 443 0.92 -11.06 -5.57
N GLU A 444 1.74 -12.10 -5.68
CA GLU A 444 1.34 -13.46 -5.30
C GLU A 444 0.97 -13.62 -3.81
N ASN A 445 1.58 -12.83 -2.91
CA ASN A 445 1.19 -12.80 -1.50
C ASN A 445 -0.12 -12.05 -1.31
N ILE A 446 -0.33 -10.96 -2.06
CA ILE A 446 -1.61 -10.24 -2.11
C ILE A 446 -2.73 -11.17 -2.59
N ASP A 447 -2.51 -11.91 -3.68
CA ASP A 447 -3.44 -12.91 -4.19
C ASP A 447 -3.71 -14.02 -3.15
N LEU A 448 -2.70 -14.39 -2.35
CA LEU A 448 -2.86 -15.36 -1.28
C LEU A 448 -3.74 -14.81 -0.15
N TYR A 449 -3.58 -13.56 0.28
CA TYR A 449 -4.49 -12.94 1.25
C TYR A 449 -5.94 -12.99 0.77
N GLU A 450 -6.19 -12.59 -0.47
CA GLU A 450 -7.54 -12.62 -1.07
C GLU A 450 -8.12 -14.05 -1.11
N ALA A 451 -7.32 -15.02 -1.54
CA ALA A 451 -7.74 -16.41 -1.59
C ALA A 451 -8.02 -17.01 -0.20
N LEU A 452 -7.25 -16.62 0.82
CA LEU A 452 -7.47 -17.03 2.21
C LEU A 452 -8.74 -16.43 2.78
N LEU A 453 -8.97 -15.14 2.57
CA LEU A 453 -10.18 -14.44 3.00
C LEU A 453 -11.44 -15.02 2.33
N ALA A 454 -11.41 -15.28 1.02
CA ALA A 454 -12.50 -15.94 0.30
C ALA A 454 -12.85 -17.29 0.93
N LYS A 455 -11.85 -18.16 1.12
CA LYS A 455 -12.06 -19.49 1.69
C LYS A 455 -12.54 -19.42 3.14
N ALA A 456 -11.99 -18.52 3.94
CA ALA A 456 -12.44 -18.35 5.31
C ALA A 456 -13.90 -17.89 5.38
N ALA A 457 -14.32 -16.96 4.53
CA ALA A 457 -15.71 -16.53 4.46
C ALA A 457 -16.66 -17.68 4.08
N GLU A 458 -16.29 -18.52 3.10
CA GLU A 458 -17.07 -19.71 2.72
C GLU A 458 -17.26 -20.69 3.89
N PHE A 459 -16.22 -20.86 4.72
CA PHE A 459 -16.23 -21.74 5.89
C PHE A 459 -16.58 -21.02 7.20
N GLN A 460 -17.02 -19.76 7.14
CA GLN A 460 -17.42 -18.93 8.29
C GLN A 460 -16.34 -18.83 9.38
N CYS A 461 -15.09 -18.72 8.94
CA CYS A 461 -13.89 -18.60 9.76
C CYS A 461 -13.45 -17.14 9.83
N VAL A 462 -13.13 -16.64 11.02
CA VAL A 462 -12.40 -15.35 11.16
C VAL A 462 -10.91 -15.57 10.91
N ILE A 463 -10.21 -14.56 10.38
CA ILE A 463 -8.76 -14.61 10.18
C ILE A 463 -8.08 -13.44 10.90
N ASP A 464 -6.95 -13.75 11.54
CA ASP A 464 -5.94 -12.82 12.01
C ASP A 464 -4.65 -13.02 11.19
N PHE A 465 -4.09 -11.95 10.62
CA PHE A 465 -2.87 -12.03 9.80
C PHE A 465 -1.66 -11.49 10.56
N HIS A 466 -0.58 -12.28 10.60
CA HIS A 466 0.71 -11.94 11.21
C HIS A 466 1.85 -12.12 10.20
N GLY A 467 3.04 -11.58 10.52
CA GLY A 467 4.15 -11.51 9.54
C GLY A 467 3.65 -10.88 8.24
N ALA A 468 2.78 -9.89 8.39
CA ALA A 468 1.93 -9.34 7.36
C ALA A 468 2.32 -7.90 7.10
N ASN A 469 1.94 -7.39 5.94
CA ASN A 469 2.11 -5.97 5.65
C ASN A 469 0.96 -5.14 6.23
N LYS A 470 1.10 -3.80 6.22
CA LYS A 470 0.07 -2.84 6.65
C LYS A 470 -1.32 -3.24 6.14
N PRO A 471 -2.44 -3.05 6.85
CA PRO A 471 -3.76 -3.28 6.27
C PRO A 471 -4.08 -2.25 5.18
N TRP A 472 -4.74 -2.67 4.10
CA TRP A 472 -5.12 -1.81 2.96
C TRP A 472 -6.63 -1.87 2.65
N THR A 473 -7.42 -2.26 3.64
CA THR A 473 -8.88 -2.48 3.59
C THR A 473 -9.30 -3.34 2.39
N ILE A 474 -9.23 -4.67 2.56
CA ILE A 474 -9.77 -5.64 1.59
C ILE A 474 -11.29 -5.63 1.72
N ALA A 475 -11.99 -5.53 0.61
CA ALA A 475 -13.42 -5.22 0.62
C ALA A 475 -14.27 -6.12 -0.27
N ASP A 476 -13.68 -6.92 -1.15
CA ASP A 476 -14.48 -7.82 -1.98
C ASP A 476 -14.92 -9.08 -1.19
N LEU A 477 -14.23 -9.44 -0.10
CA LEU A 477 -14.38 -10.78 0.51
C LEU A 477 -14.28 -10.83 2.05
N ALA A 478 -13.96 -9.73 2.73
CA ALA A 478 -13.78 -9.75 4.18
C ALA A 478 -14.15 -8.43 4.85
N GLU A 479 -14.71 -8.51 6.05
CA GLU A 479 -14.68 -7.41 7.01
C GLU A 479 -13.30 -7.39 7.66
N CYS A 480 -12.38 -6.60 7.10
CA CYS A 480 -11.09 -6.37 7.72
C CYS A 480 -11.24 -5.40 8.89
N HIS A 481 -11.13 -5.92 10.11
CA HIS A 481 -10.93 -5.10 11.31
C HIS A 481 -9.44 -4.98 11.57
N ALA A 482 -8.87 -3.80 11.31
CA ALA A 482 -7.59 -3.43 11.90
C ALA A 482 -7.88 -3.03 13.36
N LEU A 483 -7.35 -3.80 14.32
CA LEU A 483 -7.24 -3.38 15.71
C LEU A 483 -5.88 -2.71 15.94
#